data_AF-A0A656Z2U7-F1
#
_entry.id   AF-A0A656Z2U7-F1
#
_cell.length_a   1.000
_cell.length_b   1.000
_cell.length_c   1.000
_cell.angle_alpha   90.00
_cell.angle_beta   90.00
_cell.angle_gamma   90.00
#
_symmetry.space_group_name_H-M   'P 1'
#
loop_
_entity.id
_entity.type
_entity.pdbx_description
1 polymer ?
#
loop_
_entity_poly.entity_id
_entity_poly.type
_entity_poly.pdbx_seq_one_letter_code
_entity_poly.pdbx_strand_id
1 'polypeptide(L)'
;KRRSPAPRKSEVIGGGFFVFRRGKITGRVSVATTLPYEHGSFEQALAEATRLAKLCPGETYEVFQTSGAIATSNHDVFLAELREAGASVETVASEDPELAEAA
;
A
#
# COMPACT_ATOMS: atom_id res chain seq x y z
N LYS A 1 13.72 -12.11 0.87
CA LYS A 1 12.44 -11.40 1.12
C LYS A 1 11.54 -12.29 1.98
N ARG A 2 11.15 -11.88 3.20
CA ARG A 2 10.05 -12.56 3.93
C ARG A 2 8.81 -12.44 3.04
N ARG A 3 8.15 -13.56 2.73
CA ARG A 3 6.86 -13.53 2.03
C ARG A 3 5.83 -12.91 2.96
N SER A 4 4.98 -12.03 2.42
CA SER A 4 3.80 -11.58 3.14
C SER A 4 2.95 -12.79 3.53
N PRO A 5 2.25 -12.74 4.67
CA PRO A 5 1.30 -13.80 5.04
C PRO A 5 0.31 -14.04 3.91
N ALA A 6 -0.09 -15.30 3.70
CA ALA A 6 -1.16 -15.62 2.76
C ALA A 6 -2.46 -14.90 3.18
N PRO A 7 -3.33 -14.54 2.21
CA PRO A 7 -4.63 -13.97 2.52
C PRO A 7 -5.42 -14.85 3.47
N ARG A 8 -6.17 -14.23 4.39
CA ARG A 8 -7.01 -14.97 5.34
C ARG A 8 -8.20 -15.57 4.59
N LYS A 9 -8.75 -16.70 5.07
CA LYS A 9 -9.79 -17.48 4.34
C LYS A 9 -11.01 -16.68 3.87
N SER A 10 -11.34 -15.58 4.57
CA SER A 10 -12.50 -14.72 4.29
C SER A 10 -12.10 -13.32 3.81
N GLU A 11 -10.83 -13.13 3.47
CA GLU A 11 -10.29 -11.85 3.03
C GLU A 11 -10.29 -11.77 1.51
N VAL A 12 -10.74 -10.65 0.96
CA VAL A 12 -10.74 -10.38 -0.48
C VAL A 12 -9.68 -9.32 -0.75
N ILE A 13 -8.48 -9.75 -1.12
CA ILE A 13 -7.37 -8.84 -1.45
C ILE A 13 -7.75 -8.02 -2.69
N GLY A 14 -7.56 -6.71 -2.63
CA GLY A 14 -7.97 -5.76 -3.66
C GLY A 14 -9.46 -5.40 -3.64
N GLY A 15 -10.22 -5.81 -2.61
CA GLY A 15 -11.62 -5.44 -2.43
C GLY A 15 -11.84 -3.96 -2.08
N GLY A 16 -10.83 -3.27 -1.55
CA GLY A 16 -10.84 -1.83 -1.32
C GLY A 16 -11.63 -1.36 -0.11
N PHE A 17 -12.24 -2.26 0.68
CA PHE A 17 -12.94 -1.92 1.92
C PHE A 17 -12.20 -2.48 3.14
N PHE A 18 -12.02 -1.63 4.15
CA PHE A 18 -11.26 -1.97 5.36
C PHE A 18 -12.03 -1.59 6.61
N VAL A 19 -11.92 -2.42 7.65
CA VAL A 19 -12.49 -2.13 8.96
C VAL A 19 -11.37 -1.80 9.95
N PHE A 20 -11.47 -0.65 10.59
CA PHE A 20 -10.53 -0.27 11.64
C PHE A 20 -11.23 0.16 12.91
N ARG A 21 -10.58 -0.09 14.05
CA ARG A 21 -10.97 0.43 15.36
C ARG A 21 -10.44 1.86 15.54
N ARG A 22 -11.20 2.73 16.19
CA ARG A 22 -10.72 4.05 16.65
C ARG A 22 -10.23 3.98 18.09
N GLY A 23 -9.12 4.66 18.38
CA GLY A 23 -8.61 4.83 19.73
C GLY A 23 -9.51 5.76 20.55
N LYS A 24 -9.89 5.36 21.77
CA LYS A 24 -10.82 6.12 22.62
C LYS A 24 -10.32 7.51 23.03
N ILE A 25 -8.99 7.67 23.18
CA ILE A 25 -8.38 8.90 23.70
C ILE A 25 -8.19 9.92 22.58
N THR A 26 -7.54 9.51 21.48
CA THR A 26 -7.17 10.43 20.40
C THR A 26 -8.23 10.50 19.30
N GLY A 27 -9.19 9.57 19.30
CA GLY A 27 -10.11 9.38 18.20
C GLY A 27 -9.43 8.97 16.89
N ARG A 28 -8.12 8.66 16.85
CA ARG A 28 -7.43 8.27 15.61
C ARG A 28 -7.70 6.81 15.28
N VAL A 29 -7.64 6.46 13.99
CA VAL A 29 -7.62 5.08 13.54
C VAL A 29 -6.45 4.34 14.21
N SER A 30 -6.75 3.25 14.90
CA SER A 30 -5.76 2.39 15.53
C SER A 30 -5.21 1.43 14.49
N VAL A 31 -3.93 1.62 14.14
CA VAL A 31 -3.18 0.68 13.30
C VAL A 31 -2.38 -0.24 14.22
N ALA A 32 -2.76 -1.51 14.27
CA ALA A 32 -1.98 -2.54 14.94
C ALA A 32 -0.84 -3.04 14.03
N THR A 33 0.04 -3.89 14.55
CA THR A 33 1.14 -4.50 13.79
C THR A 33 0.70 -5.56 12.77
N THR A 34 -0.60 -5.87 12.71
CA THR A 34 -1.20 -6.83 11.77
C THR A 34 -1.92 -6.12 10.64
N LEU A 35 -1.86 -6.71 9.45
CA LEU A 35 -2.54 -6.18 8.27
C LEU A 35 -4.08 -6.15 8.51
N PRO A 36 -4.76 -5.05 8.15
CA PRO A 36 -6.22 -4.96 8.25
C PRO A 36 -6.86 -6.01 7.34
N TYR A 37 -8.04 -6.52 7.73
CA TYR A 37 -8.83 -7.36 6.82
C TYR A 37 -9.37 -6.50 5.68
N GLU A 38 -9.26 -7.04 4.47
CA GLU A 38 -9.85 -6.46 3.28
C GLU A 38 -11.15 -7.21 2.89
N HIS A 39 -12.18 -6.43 2.57
CA HIS A 39 -13.50 -6.91 2.18
C HIS A 39 -13.81 -6.51 0.75
N GLY A 40 -14.58 -7.35 0.05
CA GLY A 40 -14.94 -7.13 -1.35
C GLY A 40 -16.08 -6.12 -1.56
N SER A 41 -16.82 -5.78 -0.51
CA SER A 41 -17.91 -4.80 -0.57
C SER A 41 -18.10 -4.05 0.74
N PHE A 42 -18.76 -2.89 0.66
CA PHE A 42 -19.17 -2.11 1.82
C PHE A 42 -20.04 -2.93 2.79
N GLU A 43 -20.98 -3.72 2.27
CA GLU A 43 -21.89 -4.54 3.06
C GLU A 43 -21.15 -5.60 3.88
N GLN A 44 -20.16 -6.26 3.27
CA GLN A 44 -19.31 -7.23 3.97
C GLN A 44 -18.48 -6.57 5.07
N ALA A 45 -17.90 -5.41 4.79
CA ALA A 45 -17.13 -4.65 5.78
C ALA A 45 -18.03 -4.15 6.93
N LEU A 46 -19.25 -3.69 6.63
CA LEU A 46 -20.20 -3.24 7.64
C LEU A 46 -20.70 -4.39 8.52
N ALA A 47 -20.94 -5.56 7.94
CA ALA A 47 -21.27 -6.77 8.69
C ALA A 47 -20.13 -7.14 9.66
N GLU A 48 -18.88 -7.03 9.22
CA GLU A 48 -17.72 -7.30 10.07
C GLU A 48 -17.55 -6.25 11.18
N ALA A 49 -17.69 -4.96 10.87
CA ALA A 49 -17.68 -3.89 11.87
C ALA A 49 -18.78 -4.11 12.94
N THR A 50 -19.97 -4.54 12.51
CA THR A 50 -21.08 -4.89 13.40
C THR A 50 -20.74 -6.10 14.29
N ARG A 51 -20.12 -7.14 13.73
CA ARG A 51 -19.68 -8.31 14.49
C ARG A 51 -18.64 -7.92 15.55
N LEU A 52 -17.68 -7.08 15.19
CA LEU A 52 -16.63 -6.60 16.09
C LEU A 52 -17.18 -5.71 17.21
N ALA A 53 -18.14 -4.83 16.91
CA ALA A 53 -18.80 -3.99 17.91
C ALA A 53 -19.56 -4.84 18.95
N LYS A 54 -20.19 -5.94 18.52
CA LYS A 54 -20.81 -6.91 19.44
C LYS A 54 -19.79 -7.66 20.30
N LEU A 55 -18.66 -8.04 19.71
CA LEU A 55 -17.59 -8.77 20.39
C LEU A 55 -16.82 -7.92 21.41
N CYS A 56 -16.69 -6.61 21.14
CA CYS A 56 -15.97 -5.66 21.98
C CYS A 56 -16.84 -4.44 22.29
N PRO A 57 -17.78 -4.53 23.25
CA PRO A 57 -18.65 -3.42 23.61
C PRO A 57 -17.87 -2.16 24.04
N GLY A 58 -18.34 -1.00 23.61
CA GLY A 58 -17.69 0.29 23.91
C GLY A 58 -16.47 0.59 23.06
N GLU A 59 -16.22 -0.19 22.01
CA GLU A 59 -15.25 0.12 20.96
C GLU A 59 -15.96 0.65 19.70
N THR A 60 -15.30 1.59 19.02
CA THR A 60 -15.80 2.14 17.75
C THR A 60 -15.04 1.51 16.59
N TYR A 61 -15.77 0.98 15.63
CA TYR A 61 -15.25 0.45 14.37
C TYR A 61 -15.81 1.26 13.20
N GLU A 62 -14.96 1.60 12.25
CA GLU A 62 -15.33 2.32 11.04
C GLU A 62 -14.91 1.57 9.79
N VAL A 63 -15.73 1.71 8.75
CA VAL A 63 -15.47 1.18 7.42
C VAL A 63 -14.86 2.28 6.57
N PHE A 64 -13.70 2.00 5.98
CA PHE A 64 -13.03 2.86 5.02
C PHE A 64 -13.07 2.23 3.63
N GLN A 65 -13.16 3.06 2.60
CA GLN A 65 -13.06 2.65 1.21
C GLN A 65 -11.86 3.35 0.57
N THR A 66 -11.08 2.61 -0.21
CA THR A 66 -10.06 3.17 -1.09
C THR A 66 -10.73 4.02 -2.17
N SER A 67 -10.42 5.31 -2.17
CA SER A 67 -10.87 6.26 -3.21
C SER A 67 -9.83 6.45 -4.31
N GLY A 68 -8.56 6.12 -4.06
CA GLY A 68 -7.48 6.21 -5.02
C GLY A 68 -6.20 5.54 -4.49
N ALA A 69 -5.35 5.10 -5.40
CA ALA A 69 -4.06 4.49 -5.09
C ALA A 69 -2.99 5.02 -6.04
N ILE A 70 -1.83 5.39 -5.49
CA ILE A 70 -0.65 5.80 -6.26
C ILE A 70 0.46 4.82 -5.90
N ALA A 71 1.00 4.14 -6.91
CA ALA A 71 2.19 3.32 -6.75
C ALA A 71 3.35 4.06 -7.42
N THR A 72 4.38 4.41 -6.64
CA THR A 72 5.64 4.91 -7.17
C THR A 72 6.61 3.74 -7.31
N SER A 73 7.30 3.65 -8.44
CA SER A 73 8.47 2.79 -8.54
C SER A 73 9.72 3.56 -8.11
N ASN A 74 10.74 2.86 -7.61
CA ASN A 74 12.04 3.48 -7.35
C ASN A 74 12.65 4.09 -8.61
N HIS A 75 12.27 3.57 -9.79
CA HIS A 75 12.66 4.13 -11.07
C HIS A 75 12.01 5.49 -11.33
N ASP A 76 10.74 5.68 -10.93
CA ASP A 76 10.05 6.98 -11.07
C ASP A 76 10.65 8.04 -10.14
N VAL A 77 11.05 7.64 -8.93
CA VAL A 77 11.75 8.52 -7.98
C VAL A 77 13.12 8.91 -8.53
N PHE A 78 13.90 7.93 -9.01
CA PHE A 78 15.22 8.16 -9.59
C PHE A 78 15.17 9.04 -10.84
N LEU A 79 14.17 8.84 -11.71
CA LEU A 79 13.96 9.69 -12.88
C LEU A 79 13.51 11.10 -12.52
N ALA A 80 12.72 11.26 -11.46
CA ALA A 80 12.35 12.59 -10.96
C ALA A 80 13.60 13.33 -10.42
N GLU A 81 14.43 12.65 -9.63
CA GLU A 81 15.69 13.20 -9.11
C GLU A 81 16.67 13.56 -10.24
N LEU A 82 16.83 12.70 -11.25
CA LEU A 82 17.68 13.00 -12.42
C LEU A 82 17.17 14.21 -13.22
N ARG A 83 15.85 14.36 -13.38
CA ARG A 83 15.24 15.52 -14.05
C ARG A 83 15.44 16.80 -13.25
N GLU A 84 15.31 16.75 -11.92
CA GLU A 84 15.59 17.89 -11.04
C GLU A 84 17.08 18.25 -11.01
N ALA A 85 17.97 17.26 -11.14
CA ALA A 85 19.41 17.46 -11.27
C ALA A 85 19.87 17.90 -12.67
N GLY A 86 18.95 18.05 -13.63
CA GLY A 86 19.26 18.45 -15.01
C GLY A 86 20.02 17.39 -15.84
N ALA A 87 20.04 16.14 -15.40
CA ALA A 87 20.69 15.04 -16.08
C ALA A 87 19.74 14.40 -17.12
N SER A 88 20.18 14.30 -18.38
CA SER A 88 19.47 13.57 -19.43
C SER A 88 19.96 12.12 -19.53
N VAL A 89 19.02 11.21 -19.86
CA VAL A 89 19.24 9.75 -20.00
C VAL A 89 20.30 9.39 -21.06
N GLU A 90 20.65 10.32 -21.96
CA GLU A 90 21.63 10.10 -23.03
C GLU A 90 23.09 10.03 -22.55
N THR A 91 23.37 10.28 -21.27
CA THR A 91 24.76 10.36 -20.76
C THR A 91 25.35 9.06 -20.22
N VAL A 92 24.62 7.93 -20.28
CA VAL A 92 25.09 6.63 -19.71
C VAL A 92 25.29 5.54 -20.78
N ALA A 93 25.36 5.90 -22.07
CA ALA A 93 25.57 4.95 -23.17
C ALA A 93 26.90 5.16 -23.92
N SER A 94 27.95 5.65 -23.24
CA SER A 94 29.25 5.85 -23.88
C SER A 94 30.43 5.61 -22.94
N GLU A 95 30.50 4.45 -22.27
CA GLU A 95 31.76 3.95 -21.71
C GLU A 95 31.85 2.43 -21.91
N ASP A 96 31.99 2.01 -23.17
CA ASP A 96 32.60 0.72 -23.53
C ASP A 96 33.98 1.03 -24.14
N PRO A 97 35.10 0.86 -23.41
CA PRO A 97 36.41 1.33 -23.84
C PRO A 97 37.18 0.35 -24.76
N GLU A 98 36.54 -0.62 -25.42
CA GLU A 98 37.28 -1.71 -26.10
C GLU A 98 36.75 -2.06 -27.51
N LEU A 99 36.77 -1.11 -28.46
CA LEU A 99 36.76 -1.44 -29.90
C LEU A 99 37.14 -0.23 -30.78
N ALA A 100 38.40 0.19 -30.71
CA ALA A 100 38.97 1.17 -31.64
C ALA A 100 40.42 0.82 -32.03
N GLU A 101 40.64 -0.37 -32.60
CA GLU A 101 41.78 -0.61 -33.49
C GLU A 101 41.50 -1.78 -34.45
N ALA A 102 41.01 -1.47 -35.65
CA ALA A 102 41.14 -2.28 -36.87
C ALA A 102 40.58 -1.50 -38.08
N ALA A 103 41.36 -0.52 -38.56
CA ALA A 103 41.24 0.03 -39.91
C ALA A 103 42.64 0.36 -40.44
#